data_AF-A0A142CXZ3-F1
#
_entry.id   AF-A0A142CXZ3-F1
#
_cell.length_a   1.000
_cell.length_b   1.000
_cell.length_c   1.000
_cell.angle_alpha   90.00
_cell.angle_beta   90.00
_cell.angle_gamma   90.00
#
_symmetry.space_group_name_H-M   'P 1'
#
loop_
_entity.id
_entity.type
_entity.pdbx_description
1 polymer ?
#
loop_
_entity_poly.entity_id
_entity_poly.type
_entity_poly.pdbx_seq_one_letter_code
_entity_poly.pdbx_strand_id
1 'polypeptide(L)' 'MGYPLWIRLEYRNGVGSVTGLTASVCSEADFLDILERCGVTRSNLLTVRINDKDYSVSRLDTLFAKLQAEGRGSA' A
#
# COMPACT_ATOMS: atom_id res chain seq x y z
N MET A 1 1.41 -18.28 14.39
CA MET A 1 0.99 -18.64 13.01
C MET A 1 -0.17 -17.72 12.64
N GLY A 2 0.11 -16.48 12.24
CA GLY A 2 -0.93 -15.55 11.78
C GLY A 2 -1.19 -15.77 10.31
N TYR A 3 -2.45 -15.84 9.90
CA TYR A 3 -2.79 -15.95 8.48
C TYR A 3 -2.33 -14.68 7.73
N PRO A 4 -1.77 -14.81 6.53
CA PRO A 4 -1.40 -13.65 5.73
C PRO A 4 -2.66 -12.82 5.43
N LEU A 5 -2.56 -11.51 5.60
CA LEU A 5 -3.59 -10.57 5.19
C LEU A 5 -3.58 -10.47 3.67
N TRP A 6 -4.70 -10.78 3.03
CA TRP A 6 -4.82 -10.58 1.59
C TRP A 6 -5.17 -9.13 1.31
N ILE A 7 -4.26 -8.40 0.66
CA ILE A 7 -4.50 -7.02 0.28
C ILE A 7 -4.73 -6.91 -1.23
N ARG A 8 -5.56 -5.94 -1.61
CA ARG A 8 -5.65 -5.44 -2.98
C ARG A 8 -5.51 -3.93 -2.95
N LEU A 9 -4.56 -3.41 -3.71
CA LEU A 9 -4.30 -1.99 -3.88
C LEU A 9 -4.65 -1.61 -5.31
N GLU A 10 -5.36 -0.52 -5.52
CA GLU A 10 -5.45 0.10 -6.85
C GLU A 10 -4.85 1.49 -6.77
N TYR A 11 -3.87 1.76 -7.62
CA TYR A 11 -3.13 3.01 -7.61
C TYR A 11 -2.82 3.48 -9.02
N ARG A 12 -2.59 4.78 -9.19
CA ARG A 12 -2.10 5.34 -10.44
C ARG A 12 -0.59 5.20 -10.51
N ASN A 13 -0.11 4.52 -11.54
CA ASN A 13 1.31 4.42 -11.81
C ASN A 13 1.87 5.72 -12.42
N GLY A 14 3.19 5.79 -12.61
CA GLY A 14 3.88 6.98 -13.16
C GLY A 14 3.47 7.37 -14.59
N VAL A 15 2.78 6.49 -15.33
CA VAL A 15 2.25 6.76 -16.68
C VAL A 15 0.76 7.13 -16.68
N GLY A 16 0.17 7.35 -15.50
CA GLY A 16 -1.23 7.77 -15.34
C GLY A 16 -2.27 6.66 -15.49
N SER A 17 -1.82 5.40 -15.63
CA SER A 17 -2.72 4.24 -15.72
C SER A 17 -3.03 3.67 -14.34
N VAL A 18 -4.28 3.22 -14.16
CA VAL A 18 -4.69 2.53 -12.93
C VAL A 18 -4.15 1.10 -12.95
N THR A 19 -3.38 0.75 -11.92
CA THR A 19 -2.79 -0.58 -11.73
C THR A 19 -3.36 -1.19 -10.46
N GLY A 20 -3.78 -2.45 -10.56
CA GLY A 20 -4.22 -3.26 -9.42
C GLY A 20 -3.11 -4.21 -8.97
N LEU A 21 -2.75 -4.17 -7.69
CA LEU A 21 -1.83 -5.12 -7.06
C LEU A 21 -2.60 -5.98 -6.07
N THR A 22 -2.40 -7.29 -6.11
CA THR A 22 -2.87 -8.21 -5.06
C THR A 22 -1.67 -8.87 -4.43
N ALA A 23 -1.57 -8.80 -3.11
CA ALA A 23 -0.44 -9.33 -2.37
C ALA A 23 -0.90 -9.91 -1.02
N SER A 24 -0.11 -10.83 -0.50
CA SER A 24 -0.31 -11.44 0.81
C SER A 24 0.69 -10.84 1.79
N VAL A 25 0.20 -10.15 2.80
CA VAL A 25 1.00 -9.40 3.77
C VAL A 25 1.07 -10.16 5.08
N CYS A 26 2.27 -10.45 5.52
CA CYS A 26 2.50 -11.17 6.78
C CYS A 26 2.86 -10.24 7.95
N SER A 27 3.25 -9.00 7.68
CA SER A 27 3.73 -8.04 8.70
C SER A 27 3.64 -6.60 8.19
N GLU A 28 3.71 -5.62 9.11
CA GLU A 28 3.73 -4.19 8.74
C GLU A 28 4.92 -3.85 7.81
N ALA A 29 6.11 -4.42 8.09
CA ALA A 29 7.30 -4.21 7.25
C ALA A 29 7.13 -4.72 5.82
N ASP A 30 6.46 -5.86 5.65
CA ASP A 30 6.16 -6.45 4.34
C ASP A 30 5.19 -5.57 3.55
N PHE A 31 4.19 -5.00 4.23
CA PHE A 31 3.29 -4.01 3.63
C PHE A 31 4.05 -2.77 3.15
N LEU A 32 4.94 -2.23 3.98
CA LEU A 32 5.74 -1.05 3.63
C LEU A 32 6.69 -1.33 2.45
N ASP A 33 7.32 -2.52 2.41
CA ASP A 33 8.16 -2.97 1.29
C ASP A 33 7.36 -3.03 -0.03
N ILE A 34 6.15 -3.57 0.02
CA ILE A 34 5.25 -3.63 -1.14
C ILE A 34 4.89 -2.23 -1.64
N LEU A 35 4.53 -1.31 -0.72
CA LEU A 35 4.20 0.07 -1.09
C LEU A 35 5.39 0.76 -1.75
N GLU A 36 6.59 0.62 -1.18
CA GLU A 36 7.82 1.20 -1.72
C GLU A 36 8.16 0.64 -3.10
N ARG A 37 8.22 -0.69 -3.25
CA ARG A 37 8.61 -1.35 -4.51
C ARG A 37 7.65 -1.07 -5.66
N CYS A 38 6.38 -0.85 -5.34
CA CYS A 38 5.36 -0.49 -6.32
C CYS A 38 5.26 1.03 -6.55
N GLY A 39 6.01 1.85 -5.80
CA GLY A 39 5.91 3.30 -5.84
C GLY A 39 4.53 3.82 -5.43
N VAL A 40 3.84 3.08 -4.55
CA VAL A 40 2.52 3.46 -4.05
C VAL A 40 2.70 4.53 -2.98
N THR A 41 2.05 5.66 -3.20
CA THR A 41 2.04 6.81 -2.30
C THR A 41 0.61 7.15 -1.92
N ARG A 42 0.46 7.94 -0.86
CA ARG A 42 -0.84 8.41 -0.42
C ARG A 42 -1.64 9.14 -1.51
N SER A 43 -0.94 9.81 -2.43
CA SER A 43 -1.51 10.63 -3.51
C SER A 43 -1.92 9.82 -4.73
N ASN A 44 -1.32 8.65 -4.95
CA ASN A 44 -1.63 7.82 -6.12
C ASN A 44 -2.50 6.61 -5.78
N LEU A 45 -2.64 6.25 -4.50
CA LEU A 45 -3.50 5.17 -4.04
C LEU A 45 -4.98 5.58 -4.12
N LEU A 46 -5.78 4.77 -4.82
CA LEU A 46 -7.20 4.99 -5.06
C LEU A 46 -8.06 4.17 -4.11
N THR A 47 -7.79 2.87 -4.01
CA THR A 47 -8.56 1.92 -3.19
C THR A 47 -7.63 0.97 -2.46
N VAL A 48 -8.07 0.54 -1.28
CA VAL A 48 -7.42 -0.53 -0.52
C VAL A 48 -8.49 -1.52 -0.08
N ARG A 49 -8.28 -2.80 -0.36
CA ARG A 49 -9.12 -3.90 0.13
C ARG A 49 -8.27 -4.85 0.95
N ILE A 50 -8.77 -5.29 2.08
CA ILE A 50 -8.12 -6.29 2.93
C ILE A 50 -9.12 -7.41 3.19
N ASN A 51 -8.76 -8.65 2.85
CA ASN A 51 -9.64 -9.83 2.91
C ASN A 51 -11.01 -9.56 2.23
N ASP A 52 -10.96 -8.99 1.02
CA ASP A 52 -12.11 -8.58 0.21
C ASP A 52 -13.00 -7.47 0.80
N LYS A 53 -12.61 -6.86 1.92
CA LYS A 53 -13.32 -5.70 2.49
C LYS A 53 -12.64 -4.41 2.08
N ASP A 54 -13.44 -3.45 1.63
CA ASP A 54 -12.97 -2.10 1.31
C ASP A 54 -12.66 -1.31 2.58
N TYR A 55 -11.49 -0.66 2.58
CA TYR A 55 -11.08 0.26 3.63
C TYR A 55 -10.79 1.63 3.03
N SER A 56 -10.98 2.68 3.84
CA SER A 56 -10.60 4.02 3.44
C SER A 56 -9.07 4.12 3.38
N VAL A 57 -8.56 4.68 2.29
CA VAL A 57 -7.12 5.00 2.13
C VAL A 57 -6.59 5.82 3.30
N SER A 58 -7.44 6.65 3.92
CA SER A 58 -7.06 7.46 5.08
C SER A 58 -6.59 6.65 6.30
N ARG A 59 -6.96 5.36 6.40
CA ARG A 59 -6.45 4.48 7.46
C ARG A 59 -4.97 4.12 7.29
N LEU A 60 -4.44 4.30 6.08
CA LEU A 60 -3.03 4.08 5.77
C LEU A 60 -2.19 5.35 5.92
N ASP A 61 -2.77 6.51 6.26
CA ASP A 61 -2.02 7.76 6.41
C ASP A 61 -0.88 7.62 7.44
N THR A 62 -1.11 6.89 8.54
CA THR A 62 -0.04 6.61 9.52
C THR A 62 1.08 5.76 8.92
N LEU A 63 0.77 4.81 8.04
CA LEU A 63 1.77 3.96 7.37
C LEU A 63 2.55 4.75 6.33
N PHE A 64 1.89 5.61 5.56
CA PHE A 64 2.57 6.52 4.63
C PHE A 64 3.42 7.56 5.36
N ALA A 65 3.00 8.03 6.54
CA ALA A 65 3.81 8.91 7.37
C ALA A 65 5.06 8.19 7.90
N LYS A 66 4.93 6.92 8.33
CA LYS A 66 6.09 6.08 8.69
C LYS A 66 7.04 5.86 7.51
N LEU A 67 6.51 5.53 6.33
CA LEU A 67 7.31 5.32 5.12
C LEU A 67 8.11 6.58 4.74
N GLN A 68 7.53 7.77 4.88
CA GLN A 68 8.24 9.04 4.66
C GLN A 68 9.27 9.32 5.76
N ALA A 69 8.94 9.05 7.03
CA ALA A 69 9.86 9.25 8.16
C ALA A 69 11.09 8.32 8.11
N GLU A 70 10.94 7.12 7.55
CA GLU A 70 12.05 6.17 7.36
C GLU A 70 12.93 6.47 6.12
N GLY A 71 12.68 7.57 5.40
CA GLY A 71 13.44 7.92 4.18
C GLY A 71 13.20 6.97 3.01
N ARG A 72 12.16 6.14 3.10
CA ARG A 72 11.71 5.15 2.11
C ARG A 72 10.75 5.73 1.06
N GLY A 73 10.16 6.87 1.35
CA GLY A 73 9.40 7.68 0.40
C GLY A 73 10.34 8.56 -0.44
N SER A 74 10.73 8.05 -1.60
CA SER A 74 11.49 8.72 -2.70
C SER A 74 11.75 10.23 -2.55
N ALA A 75 13.04 10.58 -2.48
CA ALA A 75 13.58 11.87 -2.92
C ALA A 75 13.59 11.98 -4.45
#